data_AF-A0A536WP51-F1
#
_entry.id   AF-A0A536WP51-F1
#
_cell.length_a   1.000
_cell.length_b   1.000
_cell.length_c   1.000
_cell.angle_alpha   90.00
_cell.angle_beta   90.00
_cell.angle_gamma   90.00
#
_symmetry.space_group_name_H-M   'P 1'
#
loop_
_entity.id
_entity.type
_entity.pdbx_description
1 polymer ?
#
loop_
_entity_poly.entity_id
_entity_poly.type
_entity_poly.pdbx_seq_one_letter_code
_entity_poly.pdbx_strand_id
1 'polypeptide(L)'
;IEHGSLFPIGGVKGAMLALMFELICAALTGSAIGPEADSFFSEEGNRPRIGQAFIAIDPGALAGMDTYFERVETVVSTMLADPEVRLPGSRRFAAEKSARSQGIDIPDELLAQIEKLAQKAG
;
A
#
# COMPACT_ATOMS: atom_id res chain seq x y z
N ILE A 1 -5.35 20.31 -10.33
CA ILE A 1 -5.92 18.94 -10.42
C ILE A 1 -7.44 18.99 -10.64
N GLU A 2 -8.10 20.16 -10.57
CA GLU A 2 -9.57 20.28 -10.54
C GLU A 2 -10.36 19.64 -11.71
N HIS A 3 -9.73 19.29 -12.84
CA HIS A 3 -10.37 18.52 -13.93
C HIS A 3 -9.51 17.38 -14.52
N GLY A 4 -8.44 16.99 -13.82
CA GLY A 4 -7.57 15.88 -14.26
C GLY A 4 -7.92 14.57 -13.56
N SER A 5 -7.77 13.44 -14.26
CA SER A 5 -7.91 12.11 -13.67
C SER A 5 -6.63 11.30 -13.78
N LEU A 6 -6.39 10.43 -12.80
CA LEU A 6 -5.31 9.45 -12.86
C LEU A 6 -5.72 8.31 -13.80
N PHE A 7 -4.85 7.99 -14.76
CA PHE A 7 -5.09 6.87 -15.67
C PHE A 7 -4.78 5.53 -14.98
N PRO A 8 -5.60 4.49 -15.16
CA PRO A 8 -5.36 3.19 -14.55
C PRO A 8 -4.10 2.52 -15.09
N ILE A 9 -3.31 1.94 -14.18
CA ILE A 9 -2.11 1.17 -14.55
C ILE A 9 -2.49 0.01 -15.48
N GLY A 10 -1.83 -0.11 -16.64
CA GLY A 10 -2.15 -1.17 -17.60
C GLY A 10 -3.56 -1.07 -18.21
N GLY A 11 -4.17 0.12 -18.21
CA GLY A 11 -5.44 0.40 -18.90
C GLY A 11 -6.62 -0.37 -18.32
N VAL A 12 -7.37 -1.07 -19.17
CA VAL A 12 -8.61 -1.77 -18.79
C VAL A 12 -8.38 -2.77 -17.66
N LYS A 13 -7.24 -3.48 -17.63
CA LYS A 13 -6.94 -4.43 -16.54
C LYS A 13 -6.78 -3.74 -15.19
N GLY A 14 -6.13 -2.57 -15.16
CA GLY A 14 -6.03 -1.76 -13.95
C GLY A 14 -7.37 -1.20 -13.51
N ALA A 15 -8.21 -0.78 -14.46
CA ALA A 15 -9.56 -0.31 -14.15
C ALA A 15 -10.42 -1.41 -13.53
N MET A 16 -10.36 -2.64 -14.07
CA MET A 16 -11.08 -3.78 -13.50
C MET A 16 -10.54 -4.19 -12.12
N LEU A 17 -9.21 -4.10 -11.91
CA LEU A 17 -8.62 -4.34 -10.61
C LEU A 17 -9.07 -3.31 -9.57
N ALA A 18 -9.12 -2.03 -9.95
CA ALA A 18 -9.65 -0.96 -9.10
C ALA A 18 -11.13 -1.21 -8.74
N LEU A 19 -11.94 -1.62 -9.71
CA LEU A 19 -13.34 -2.00 -9.48
C LEU A 19 -13.48 -3.17 -8.49
N MET A 20 -12.64 -4.21 -8.58
CA MET A 20 -12.67 -5.30 -7.62
C MET A 20 -12.42 -4.82 -6.18
N PHE A 21 -11.44 -3.94 -5.98
CA PHE A 21 -11.16 -3.38 -4.66
C PHE A 21 -12.26 -2.44 -4.17
N GLU A 22 -12.89 -1.67 -5.06
CA GLU A 22 -14.05 -0.85 -4.73
C GLU A 22 -15.18 -1.70 -4.14
N LEU A 23 -15.47 -2.84 -4.78
CA LEU A 23 -16.52 -3.75 -4.33
C LEU A 23 -16.18 -4.42 -2.99
N ILE A 24 -14.94 -4.85 -2.80
CA ILE A 24 -14.49 -5.57 -1.60
C ILE A 24 -14.29 -4.63 -0.41
N CYS A 25 -13.63 -3.49 -0.63
CA CYS A 25 -13.25 -2.58 0.45
C CYS A 25 -14.37 -1.60 0.77
N ALA A 26 -15.06 -1.02 -0.22
CA ALA A 26 -16.08 -0.01 0.02
C ALA A 26 -17.49 -0.61 0.09
N ALA A 27 -17.98 -1.19 -1.01
CA ALA A 27 -19.37 -1.63 -1.11
C ALA A 27 -19.72 -2.73 -0.09
N LEU A 28 -18.86 -3.76 0.05
CA LEU A 28 -19.09 -4.87 0.97
C LEU A 28 -19.06 -4.43 2.45
N THR A 29 -18.25 -3.43 2.79
CA THR A 29 -18.13 -2.95 4.18
C THR A 29 -19.15 -1.86 4.53
N GLY A 30 -19.93 -1.38 3.54
CA GLY A 30 -20.86 -0.25 3.72
C GLY A 30 -20.17 1.11 3.83
N SER A 31 -18.92 1.21 3.37
CA SER A 31 -18.13 2.43 3.36
C SER A 31 -18.45 3.30 2.14
N ALA A 32 -17.94 4.54 2.10
CA ALA A 32 -18.18 5.43 0.97
C ALA A 32 -17.57 4.86 -0.32
N ILE A 33 -18.39 4.74 -1.37
CA ILE A 33 -17.94 4.40 -2.72
C ILE A 33 -17.42 5.65 -3.46
N GLY A 34 -16.72 5.50 -4.58
CA GLY A 34 -15.99 6.55 -5.29
C GLY A 34 -16.69 7.92 -5.38
N PRO A 35 -17.95 8.01 -5.83
CA PRO A 35 -18.68 9.28 -5.89
C PRO A 35 -19.01 9.92 -4.53
N GLU A 36 -19.03 9.12 -3.47
CA GLU A 36 -19.32 9.52 -2.09
C GLU A 36 -18.05 9.78 -1.27
N ALA A 37 -16.87 9.46 -1.82
CA ALA A 37 -15.60 9.58 -1.13
C ALA A 37 -15.20 11.05 -1.04
N ASP A 38 -15.01 11.52 0.19
CA ASP A 38 -14.54 12.87 0.46
C ASP A 38 -13.09 13.07 -0.01
N SER A 39 -12.76 14.28 -0.48
CA SER A 39 -11.40 14.61 -0.90
C SER A 39 -10.42 14.57 0.28
N PHE A 40 -9.28 13.90 0.10
CA PHE A 40 -8.17 13.94 1.05
C PHE A 40 -7.40 15.27 1.04
N PHE A 41 -7.74 16.19 0.13
CA PHE A 41 -7.01 17.44 -0.11
C PHE A 41 -7.73 18.68 0.42
N SER A 42 -8.87 18.55 1.12
CA SER A 42 -9.51 19.69 1.78
C SER A 42 -8.79 20.05 3.09
N GLU A 43 -8.54 21.34 3.31
CA GLU A 43 -7.98 21.83 4.58
C GLU A 43 -8.97 21.70 5.75
N GLU A 44 -10.26 21.69 5.46
CA GLU A 44 -11.32 21.40 6.41
C GLU A 44 -11.31 19.91 6.77
N GLY A 45 -11.42 19.61 8.08
CA GLY A 45 -11.30 18.26 8.62
C GLY A 45 -12.22 17.26 7.93
N ASN A 46 -11.64 16.44 7.05
CA ASN A 46 -12.35 15.36 6.38
C ASN A 46 -12.58 14.20 7.37
N ARG A 47 -13.77 13.59 7.33
CA ARG A 47 -14.08 12.32 8.01
C ARG A 47 -14.31 11.23 6.96
N PRO A 48 -13.25 10.80 6.25
CA PRO A 48 -13.41 9.91 5.13
C PRO A 48 -13.95 8.57 5.65
N ARG A 49 -15.08 8.12 5.11
CA ARG A 49 -15.67 6.81 5.42
C ARG A 49 -14.95 5.73 4.62
N ILE A 50 -13.68 5.50 4.94
CA ILE A 50 -12.82 4.54 4.22
C ILE A 50 -13.18 3.11 4.66
N GLY A 51 -13.34 2.24 3.67
CA GLY A 51 -13.48 0.82 3.90
C GLY A 51 -12.18 0.05 3.67
N GLN A 52 -11.97 -1.00 4.45
CA GLN A 52 -10.81 -1.87 4.37
C GLN A 52 -11.25 -3.33 4.50
N ALA A 53 -10.57 -4.22 3.81
CA ALA A 53 -10.77 -5.66 3.93
C ALA A 53 -9.44 -6.36 4.18
N PHE A 54 -9.46 -7.39 5.01
CA PHE A 54 -8.32 -8.24 5.29
C PHE A 54 -8.65 -9.67 4.87
N ILE A 55 -7.74 -10.30 4.13
CA ILE A 55 -7.83 -11.71 3.75
C ILE A 55 -6.62 -12.41 4.33
N ALA A 56 -6.85 -13.31 5.27
CA ALA A 56 -5.83 -14.19 5.82
C ALA A 56 -6.10 -15.60 5.32
N ILE A 57 -5.07 -16.24 4.77
CA ILE A 57 -5.12 -17.62 4.29
C ILE A 57 -4.12 -18.39 5.13
N ASP A 58 -4.55 -19.48 5.76
CA ASP A 58 -3.67 -20.43 6.41
C ASP A 58 -3.24 -21.50 5.39
N PRO A 59 -1.98 -21.50 4.92
CA PRO A 59 -1.54 -22.55 3.99
C PRO A 59 -1.49 -23.93 4.64
N GLY A 60 -1.48 -24.03 5.97
CA GLY A 60 -1.45 -25.29 6.73
C GLY A 60 -2.76 -26.05 6.61
N ALA A 61 -3.87 -25.31 6.56
CA ALA A 61 -5.19 -25.82 6.23
C ALA A 61 -5.39 -26.17 4.75
N LEU A 62 -4.42 -25.86 3.88
CA LEU A 62 -4.46 -26.14 2.44
C LEU A 62 -3.45 -27.23 2.05
N ALA A 63 -2.30 -26.84 1.50
CA ALA A 63 -1.27 -27.78 1.02
C ALA A 63 -0.32 -28.28 2.12
N GLY A 64 -0.44 -27.73 3.34
CA GLY A 64 0.51 -27.94 4.43
C GLY A 64 1.65 -26.93 4.42
N MET A 65 2.23 -26.63 5.60
CA MET A 65 3.28 -25.62 5.76
C MET A 65 4.56 -25.94 5.00
N ASP A 66 5.07 -27.16 5.16
CA ASP A 66 6.33 -27.55 4.53
C ASP A 66 6.25 -27.46 3.00
N THR A 67 5.17 -28.00 2.43
CA THR A 67 4.89 -27.91 0.99
C THR A 67 4.79 -26.45 0.54
N TYR A 68 4.10 -25.58 1.28
CA TYR A 68 3.97 -24.18 0.91
C TYR A 68 5.32 -23.46 0.89
N PHE A 69 6.14 -23.63 1.92
CA PHE A 69 7.47 -23.01 1.99
C PHE A 69 8.41 -23.53 0.90
N GLU A 70 8.41 -24.83 0.61
CA GLU A 70 9.18 -25.40 -0.49
C GLU A 70 8.80 -24.77 -1.84
N ARG A 71 7.51 -24.59 -2.08
CA ARG A 71 7.01 -23.96 -3.32
C ARG A 71 7.35 -22.47 -3.41
N VAL A 72 7.25 -21.74 -2.30
CA VAL A 72 7.67 -20.33 -2.24
C VAL A 72 9.16 -20.21 -2.56
N GLU A 73 10.02 -21.04 -1.95
CA GLU A 73 11.46 -21.04 -2.22
C GLU A 73 11.76 -21.35 -3.69
N THR A 74 11.06 -22.33 -4.27
CA THR A 74 11.21 -22.67 -5.70
C THR A 74 10.87 -21.48 -6.60
N VAL A 75 9.75 -20.78 -6.34
CA VAL A 75 9.34 -19.62 -7.13
C VAL A 75 10.33 -18.47 -6.97
N VAL A 76 10.72 -18.17 -5.74
CA VAL A 76 11.64 -17.07 -5.43
C VAL A 76 13.02 -17.30 -6.05
N SER A 77 13.60 -18.50 -5.86
CA SER A 77 14.89 -18.85 -6.46
C SER A 77 14.85 -18.82 -7.99
N THR A 78 13.76 -19.26 -8.61
CA THR A 78 13.58 -19.18 -10.07
C THR A 78 13.53 -17.73 -10.57
N MET A 79 12.82 -16.85 -9.87
CA MET A 79 12.78 -15.43 -10.21
C MET A 79 14.16 -14.78 -10.09
N LEU A 80 14.90 -15.10 -9.03
CA LEU A 80 16.21 -14.53 -8.73
C LEU A 80 17.36 -15.14 -9.54
N ALA A 81 17.08 -16.14 -10.38
CA ALA A 81 18.06 -16.63 -11.36
C ALA A 81 18.40 -15.56 -12.41
N ASP A 82 17.49 -14.60 -12.65
CA ASP A 82 17.76 -13.40 -13.43
C ASP A 82 18.23 -12.26 -12.51
N PRO A 83 19.47 -11.75 -12.67
CA PRO A 83 20.02 -10.71 -11.80
C PRO A 83 19.31 -9.35 -11.94
N GLU A 84 18.54 -9.12 -13.00
CA GLU A 84 17.77 -7.88 -13.20
C GLU A 84 16.42 -7.91 -12.47
N VAL A 85 15.95 -9.10 -12.07
CA VAL A 85 14.69 -9.27 -11.36
C VAL A 85 14.84 -8.89 -9.88
N ARG A 86 13.85 -8.16 -9.37
CA ARG A 86 13.75 -7.79 -7.96
C ARG A 86 12.44 -8.26 -7.36
N LEU A 87 12.50 -8.84 -6.17
CA LEU A 87 11.30 -9.22 -5.43
C LEU A 87 10.49 -7.98 -5.01
N PRO A 88 9.15 -8.04 -5.06
CA PRO A 88 8.30 -7.02 -4.44
C PRO A 88 8.70 -6.79 -2.98
N GLY A 89 8.85 -5.52 -2.58
CA GLY A 89 9.25 -5.15 -1.22
C GLY A 89 10.76 -5.04 -0.98
N SER A 90 11.62 -5.57 -1.86
CA SER A 90 13.09 -5.47 -1.73
C SER A 90 13.59 -4.05 -1.44
N ARG A 91 13.11 -3.06 -2.21
CA ARG A 91 13.43 -1.63 -1.99
C ARG A 91 13.00 -1.13 -0.60
N ARG A 92 11.82 -1.54 -0.13
CA ARG A 92 11.30 -1.14 1.19
C ARG A 92 12.16 -1.69 2.32
N PHE A 93 12.54 -2.98 2.25
CA PHE A 93 13.39 -3.61 3.26
C PHE A 93 14.80 -3.00 3.31
N ALA A 94 15.39 -2.68 2.15
CA ALA A 94 16.67 -1.99 2.08
C ALA A 94 16.60 -0.59 2.72
N ALA A 95 15.55 0.18 2.40
CA ALA A 95 15.32 1.50 2.98
C ALA A 95 15.10 1.42 4.51
N GLU A 96 14.33 0.45 5.00
CA GLU A 96 14.14 0.21 6.43
C GLU A 96 15.47 -0.08 7.15
N LYS A 97 16.29 -0.97 6.58
CA LYS A 97 17.60 -1.30 7.16
C LYS A 97 18.50 -0.06 7.25
N SER A 98 18.52 0.75 6.19
CA SER A 98 19.28 2.01 6.18
C SER A 98 18.74 2.99 7.22
N ALA A 99 17.41 3.13 7.30
CA ALA A 99 16.77 4.04 8.25
C ALA A 99 17.07 3.67 9.71
N ARG A 100 17.15 2.38 10.03
CA ARG A 100 17.47 1.89 11.37
C ARG A 100 18.91 2.20 11.79
N SER A 101 19.87 2.25 10.87
CA SER A 101 21.28 2.47 11.19
C SER A 101 21.74 3.92 10.98
N GLN A 102 21.14 4.64 10.04
CA GLN A 102 21.56 5.98 9.62
C GLN A 102 20.53 7.08 9.93
N GLY A 103 19.33 6.71 10.37
CA GLY A 103 18.21 7.63 10.52
C GLY A 103 17.38 7.77 9.24
N ILE A 104 16.23 8.43 9.36
CA ILE A 104 15.30 8.68 8.24
C ILE A 104 15.68 10.00 7.58
N ASP A 105 15.87 9.98 6.26
CA ASP A 105 16.05 11.20 5.47
C ASP A 105 14.69 11.92 5.32
N ILE A 106 14.64 13.19 5.74
CA ILE A 106 13.43 14.01 5.78
C ILE A 106 13.78 15.37 5.16
N PRO A 107 13.00 15.89 4.20
CA PRO A 107 13.21 17.24 3.70
C PRO A 107 13.12 18.28 4.81
N ASP A 108 14.04 19.25 4.82
CA ASP A 108 14.12 20.29 5.87
C ASP A 108 12.80 21.02 6.10
N GLU A 109 12.06 21.30 5.03
CA GLU A 109 10.75 21.96 5.10
C GLU A 109 9.71 21.09 5.85
N LEU A 110 9.71 19.78 5.62
CA LEU A 110 8.83 18.85 6.32
C LEU A 110 9.21 18.73 7.80
N LEU A 111 10.51 18.70 8.12
CA LEU A 111 10.99 18.67 9.50
C LEU A 111 10.53 19.92 10.26
N ALA A 112 10.71 21.11 9.67
CA ALA A 112 10.26 22.37 10.27
C ALA A 112 8.74 22.41 10.50
N GLN A 113 7.94 21.83 9.57
CA GLN A 113 6.50 21.70 9.75
C GLN A 113 6.13 20.78 10.92
N ILE A 114 6.80 19.63 11.04
CA ILE A 114 6.59 18.67 12.14
C ILE A 114 6.93 19.32 13.49
N GLU A 115 8.06 20.01 13.60
CA GLU A 115 8.48 20.69 14.83
C GLU A 115 7.49 21.78 15.25
N LYS A 116 7.00 22.57 14.29
CA LYS A 116 5.98 23.60 14.54
C LYS A 116 4.66 23.00 15.04
N LEU A 117 4.25 21.85 14.51
CA LEU A 117 3.04 21.16 14.95
C LEU A 117 3.23 20.56 16.36
N ALA A 118 4.39 19.96 16.64
CA ALA A 118 4.71 19.41 17.95
C ALA A 118 4.69 20.47 19.06
N GLN A 119 5.22 21.67 18.79
CA GLN A 119 5.20 22.79 19.74
C GLN A 119 3.81 23.33 20.04
N LYS A 120 2.86 23.24 19.10
CA LYS A 120 1.47 23.67 19.31
C LYS A 120 0.64 22.66 20.11
N ALA A 121 1.10 21.42 20.18
CA ALA A 121 0.38 20.31 20.82
C ALA A 121 0.82 20.05 22.27
N GLY A 122 1.94 20.64 22.71
CA GLY A 122 2.39 20.67 24.11
C GLY A 122 1.97 21.94 24.82
#